data_AF-A0A920UCK8-F1
#
_entry.id   AF-A0A920UCK8-F1
#
_cell.length_a   1.000
_cell.length_b   1.000
_cell.length_c   1.000
_cell.angle_alpha   90.00
_cell.angle_beta   90.00
_cell.angle_gamma   90.00
#
_symmetry.space_group_name_H-M   'P 1'
#
loop_
_entity.id
_entity.type
_entity.pdbx_description
1 polymer ?
#
loop_
_entity_poly.entity_id
_entity_poly.type
_entity_poly.pdbx_seq_one_letter_code
_entity_poly.pdbx_strand_id
1 'polypeptide(L)'
;MAHLDFAEDLELVRSDIVDVLLSGHDHYYISWDNDKVLWMDSGENSEKVGIMDIHMRSYMKRGKKRFEWESEMRFVDTKNIKGHPAIVAKVQQYEKYLKQALDIEIGETKTQLDSRRNTVRSKEATIGNLIADAMLQGVDADIAIANGGGIRAKKIYAPGTMITRRDIQTELPFGNVVVKLGLKGSQIWEALGKRVSQVEQNAGRFPQGFRNEFQMEPKSGSWFTCCFCGDWWTTFD
;
A
#
# COMPACT_ATOMS: atom_id res chain seq x y z
N MET A 1 -9.82 18.16 3.44
CA MET A 1 -8.78 17.21 2.98
C MET A 1 -8.82 16.01 3.90
N ALA A 2 -8.77 14.81 3.34
CA ALA A 2 -8.86 13.55 4.09
C ALA A 2 -7.79 12.56 3.63
N HIS A 3 -7.59 11.52 4.43
CA HIS A 3 -6.78 10.34 4.10
C HIS A 3 -7.43 9.15 4.78
N LEU A 4 -8.65 8.86 4.36
CA LEU A 4 -9.57 7.89 4.94
C LEU A 4 -9.86 6.81 3.91
N ASP A 5 -10.47 5.70 4.34
CA ASP A 5 -10.96 4.74 3.37
C ASP A 5 -12.17 5.27 2.58
N PHE A 6 -12.46 4.63 1.46
CA PHE A 6 -13.56 5.01 0.56
C PHE A 6 -14.92 5.06 1.26
N ALA A 7 -15.16 4.19 2.23
CA ALA A 7 -16.45 4.14 2.93
C ALA A 7 -16.60 5.37 3.83
N GLU A 8 -15.56 5.70 4.58
CA GLU A 8 -15.49 6.91 5.42
C GLU A 8 -15.57 8.19 4.58
N ASP A 9 -14.89 8.24 3.43
CA ASP A 9 -15.00 9.37 2.49
C ASP A 9 -16.42 9.53 1.95
N LEU A 10 -17.08 8.41 1.62
CA LEU A 10 -18.46 8.42 1.14
C LEU A 10 -19.44 8.92 2.22
N GLU A 11 -19.18 8.63 3.50
CA GLU A 11 -19.94 9.20 4.61
C GLU A 11 -19.75 10.72 4.69
N LEU A 12 -18.51 11.22 4.55
CA LEU A 12 -18.24 12.66 4.51
C LEU A 12 -18.98 13.35 3.35
N VAL A 13 -18.93 12.78 2.15
CA VAL A 13 -19.65 13.32 0.97
C VAL A 13 -21.16 13.37 1.20
N ARG A 14 -21.73 12.42 1.96
CA ARG A 14 -23.16 12.35 2.25
C ARG A 14 -23.60 13.18 3.45
N SER A 15 -22.66 13.67 4.26
CA SER A 15 -22.95 14.35 5.52
C SER A 15 -23.43 15.80 5.37
N ASP A 16 -23.33 16.39 4.17
CA ASP A 16 -23.57 17.82 3.90
C ASP A 16 -22.66 18.77 4.74
N ILE A 17 -21.58 18.28 5.36
CA ILE A 17 -20.68 19.11 6.20
C ILE A 17 -19.47 19.69 5.44
N VAL A 18 -19.20 19.19 4.23
CA VAL A 18 -18.08 19.62 3.38
C VAL A 18 -18.59 20.01 2.00
N ASP A 19 -18.08 21.11 1.45
CA ASP A 19 -18.34 21.50 0.05
C ASP A 19 -17.33 20.84 -0.90
N VAL A 20 -16.12 20.54 -0.41
CA VAL A 20 -15.03 19.95 -1.19
C VAL A 20 -14.26 18.93 -0.36
N LEU A 21 -14.17 17.69 -0.87
CA LEU A 21 -13.37 16.60 -0.35
C LEU A 21 -12.21 16.29 -1.30
N LEU A 22 -10.99 16.61 -0.88
CA LEU A 22 -9.76 16.11 -1.51
C LEU A 22 -9.24 14.98 -0.63
N SER A 23 -9.20 13.76 -1.14
CA SER A 23 -8.82 12.56 -0.38
C SER A 23 -7.72 11.73 -1.04
N GLY A 24 -7.40 10.58 -0.44
CA GLY A 24 -6.39 9.62 -0.89
C GLY A 24 -6.58 8.27 -0.21
N HIS A 25 -5.50 7.66 0.29
CA HIS A 25 -5.45 6.35 0.96
C HIS A 25 -5.65 5.13 0.06
N ASP A 26 -6.75 5.06 -0.69
CA ASP A 26 -7.10 3.85 -1.46
C ASP A 26 -6.44 3.75 -2.83
N HIS A 27 -5.88 4.88 -3.27
CA HIS A 27 -5.22 5.07 -4.57
C HIS A 27 -6.21 5.03 -5.74
N TYR A 28 -7.41 5.58 -5.56
CA TYR A 28 -8.41 5.63 -6.63
C TYR A 28 -8.29 6.91 -7.45
N TYR A 29 -8.80 6.87 -8.68
CA TYR A 29 -9.02 8.08 -9.46
C TYR A 29 -10.50 8.45 -9.34
N ILE A 30 -10.80 9.43 -8.50
CA ILE A 30 -12.18 9.86 -8.22
C ILE A 30 -12.35 11.29 -8.74
N SER A 31 -13.42 11.51 -9.50
CA SER A 31 -13.89 12.83 -9.92
C SER A 31 -15.41 12.82 -9.80
N TRP A 32 -15.92 13.37 -8.71
CA TRP A 32 -17.33 13.31 -8.36
C TRP A 32 -17.86 14.71 -8.05
N ASP A 33 -19.00 15.04 -8.64
CA ASP A 33 -19.74 16.29 -8.42
C ASP A 33 -21.24 15.93 -8.31
N ASN A 34 -21.90 16.38 -7.24
CA ASN A 34 -23.34 16.24 -7.05
C ASN A 34 -24.06 17.59 -6.86
N ASP A 35 -23.48 18.68 -7.38
CA ASP A 35 -23.92 20.08 -7.25
C ASP A 35 -23.86 20.66 -5.82
N LYS A 36 -23.51 19.84 -4.83
CA LYS A 36 -23.33 20.26 -3.43
C LYS A 36 -21.91 20.04 -2.93
N VAL A 37 -21.34 18.90 -3.28
CA VAL A 37 -20.05 18.42 -2.80
C VAL A 37 -19.21 17.97 -3.99
N LEU A 38 -17.99 18.50 -4.07
CA LEU A 38 -16.96 18.03 -4.98
C LEU A 38 -16.08 17.01 -4.27
N TRP A 39 -15.80 15.87 -4.89
CA TRP A 39 -14.87 14.87 -4.36
C TRP A 39 -13.85 14.44 -5.41
N MET A 40 -12.57 14.54 -5.04
CA MET A 40 -11.45 14.16 -5.89
C MET A 40 -10.41 13.31 -5.14
N ASP A 41 -9.97 12.23 -5.78
CA ASP A 41 -8.76 11.45 -5.44
C ASP A 41 -7.90 11.35 -6.70
N SER A 42 -6.60 11.62 -6.54
CA SER A 42 -5.62 11.69 -7.63
C SER A 42 -4.78 10.42 -7.80
N GLY A 43 -5.16 9.33 -7.16
CA GLY A 43 -4.48 8.04 -7.29
C GLY A 43 -3.21 8.00 -6.44
N GLU A 44 -2.09 7.59 -7.04
CA GLU A 44 -0.86 7.37 -6.30
C GLU A 44 0.42 7.74 -7.06
N ASN A 45 1.55 7.77 -6.34
CA ASN A 45 2.90 7.97 -6.87
C ASN A 45 3.09 9.23 -7.73
N SER A 46 2.18 10.20 -7.60
CA SER A 46 2.13 11.38 -8.45
C SER A 46 2.08 11.06 -9.95
N GLU A 47 1.54 9.90 -10.34
CA GLU A 47 1.31 9.52 -11.75
C GLU A 47 0.38 10.52 -12.44
N LYS A 48 -0.55 11.10 -11.68
CA LYS A 48 -1.39 12.21 -12.11
C LYS A 48 -1.45 13.29 -11.05
N VAL A 49 -1.71 14.51 -11.52
CA VAL A 49 -2.08 15.64 -10.67
C VAL A 49 -3.56 15.92 -10.90
N GLY A 50 -4.36 15.83 -9.85
CA GLY A 50 -5.76 16.27 -9.87
C GLY A 50 -5.82 17.79 -9.82
N ILE A 51 -6.59 18.39 -10.72
CA ILE A 51 -6.86 19.83 -10.75
C ILE A 51 -8.36 20.03 -10.66
N MET A 52 -8.77 20.86 -9.70
CA MET A 52 -10.15 21.27 -9.48
C MET A 52 -10.21 22.78 -9.59
N ASP A 53 -10.76 23.28 -10.70
CA ASP A 53 -11.02 24.70 -10.89
C ASP A 53 -12.45 24.98 -10.41
N ILE A 54 -12.59 25.93 -9.48
CA ILE A 54 -13.88 26.37 -8.94
C ILE A 54 -14.10 27.82 -9.35
N HIS A 55 -15.09 28.05 -10.20
CA HIS A 55 -15.46 29.39 -10.63
C HIS A 55 -16.65 29.87 -9.82
N MET A 56 -16.46 30.93 -9.02
CA MET A 56 -17.51 31.48 -8.17
C MET A 56 -17.92 32.88 -8.65
N ARG A 57 -19.22 33.09 -8.81
CA ARG A 57 -19.82 34.39 -9.14
C ARG A 57 -20.72 34.83 -8.01
N SER A 58 -20.69 36.14 -7.71
CA SER A 58 -21.60 36.72 -6.73
C SER A 58 -22.65 37.59 -7.39
N TYR A 59 -23.90 37.50 -6.93
CA TYR A 59 -25.01 38.29 -7.44
C TYR A 59 -25.92 38.75 -6.29
N MET A 60 -26.74 39.77 -6.55
CA MET A 60 -27.71 40.28 -5.56
C MET A 60 -29.10 39.70 -5.85
N LYS A 61 -29.74 39.13 -4.83
CA LYS A 61 -31.14 38.64 -4.91
C LYS A 61 -31.89 39.02 -3.65
N ARG A 62 -32.95 39.84 -3.80
CA ARG A 62 -33.76 40.37 -2.69
C ARG A 62 -32.92 41.10 -1.62
N GLY A 63 -32.00 41.97 -2.05
CA GLY A 63 -31.13 42.74 -1.15
C GLY A 63 -30.05 41.94 -0.43
N LYS A 64 -29.92 40.63 -0.69
CA LYS A 64 -28.87 39.77 -0.11
C LYS A 64 -27.87 39.37 -1.19
N LYS A 65 -26.58 39.38 -0.84
CA LYS A 65 -25.51 38.82 -1.69
C LYS A 65 -25.64 37.30 -1.70
N ARG A 66 -25.63 36.72 -2.89
CA ARG A 66 -25.69 35.29 -3.17
C ARG A 66 -24.49 34.91 -4.01
N PHE A 67 -24.19 33.62 -4.02
CA PHE A 67 -23.13 33.04 -4.81
C PHE A 67 -23.70 31.89 -5.63
N GLU A 68 -23.18 31.75 -6.84
CA GLU A 68 -23.28 30.57 -7.68
C GLU A 68 -21.87 30.12 -7.99
N TRP A 69 -21.66 28.83 -8.12
CA TRP A 69 -20.36 28.28 -8.50
C TRP A 69 -20.55 27.16 -9.51
N GLU A 70 -19.53 26.98 -10.34
CA GLU A 70 -19.36 25.89 -11.29
C GLU A 70 -17.96 25.30 -11.09
N SER A 71 -17.78 24.01 -11.37
CA SER A 71 -16.47 23.37 -11.26
C SER A 71 -16.06 22.63 -12.52
N GLU A 72 -14.75 22.55 -12.72
CA GLU A 72 -14.12 21.67 -13.68
C GLU A 72 -13.05 20.83 -12.95
N MET A 73 -13.16 19.52 -13.06
CA MET A 73 -12.16 18.58 -12.54
C MET A 73 -11.45 17.87 -13.69
N ARG A 74 -10.12 17.83 -13.64
CA ARG A 74 -9.31 17.09 -14.60
C ARG A 74 -8.08 16.46 -13.95
N PHE A 75 -7.55 15.43 -14.60
CA PHE A 75 -6.27 14.83 -14.24
C PHE A 75 -5.23 15.17 -15.30
N VAL A 76 -4.06 15.61 -14.84
CA VAL A 76 -2.89 15.80 -15.69
C VAL A 76 -1.93 14.64 -15.47
N ASP A 77 -1.73 13.83 -16.51
CA ASP A 77 -0.76 12.72 -16.50
C ASP A 77 0.67 13.28 -16.51
N THR A 78 1.48 12.86 -15.53
CA THR A 78 2.84 13.38 -15.35
C THR A 78 3.89 12.65 -16.18
N LYS A 79 3.55 11.50 -16.78
CA LYS A 79 4.50 10.58 -17.44
C LYS A 79 5.38 11.24 -18.49
N ASN A 80 4.84 12.20 -19.25
CA ASN A 80 5.53 12.85 -20.35
C ASN A 80 5.86 14.33 -20.07
N ILE A 81 5.64 14.80 -18.84
CA ILE A 81 5.94 16.18 -18.46
C ILE A 81 7.41 16.29 -18.12
N LYS A 82 8.11 17.20 -18.80
CA LYS A 82 9.53 17.47 -18.53
C LYS A 82 9.68 18.11 -17.15
N GLY A 83 10.51 17.49 -16.31
CA GLY A 83 10.85 18.05 -15.00
C GLY A 83 11.58 19.39 -15.11
N HIS A 84 11.34 20.28 -14.15
CA HIS A 84 12.03 21.56 -14.08
C HIS A 84 13.54 21.35 -13.89
N PRO A 85 14.43 22.02 -14.67
CA PRO A 85 15.87 21.72 -14.67
C PRO A 85 16.53 21.74 -13.30
N ALA A 86 16.16 22.71 -12.44
CA ALA A 86 16.70 22.82 -11.09
C ALA A 86 16.33 21.63 -10.19
N ILE A 87 15.12 21.08 -10.35
CA ILE A 87 14.66 19.91 -9.58
C ILE A 87 15.30 18.64 -10.12
N VAL A 88 15.40 18.50 -11.45
CA VAL A 88 16.09 17.37 -12.09
C VAL A 88 17.55 17.29 -11.62
N ALA A 89 18.26 18.42 -11.58
CA ALA A 89 19.63 18.46 -11.07
C ALA A 89 19.72 18.00 -9.60
N LYS A 90 18.73 18.39 -8.77
CA LYS A 90 18.68 17.97 -7.37
C LYS A 90 18.39 16.47 -7.21
N VAL A 91 17.45 15.93 -8.00
CA VAL A 91 17.14 14.49 -8.03
C VAL A 91 18.38 13.68 -8.45
N GLN A 92 19.09 14.12 -9.50
CA GLN A 92 20.32 13.46 -9.96
C GLN A 92 21.41 13.41 -8.88
N GLN A 93 21.52 14.48 -8.06
CA GLN A 93 22.45 14.49 -6.94
C GLN A 93 22.13 13.37 -5.92
N TYR A 94 20.85 13.21 -5.57
CA TYR A 94 20.41 12.15 -4.65
C TYR A 94 20.54 10.76 -5.29
N GLU A 95 20.19 10.59 -6.56
CA GLU A 95 20.35 9.31 -7.25
C GLU A 95 21.81 8.84 -7.28
N LYS A 96 22.76 9.76 -7.53
CA LYS A 96 24.18 9.42 -7.49
C LYS A 96 24.62 8.94 -6.10
N TYR A 97 24.13 9.59 -5.05
CA TYR A 97 24.41 9.19 -3.67
C TYR A 97 23.79 7.82 -3.34
N LEU A 98 22.52 7.63 -3.68
CA LEU A 98 21.77 6.40 -3.39
C LEU A 98 22.30 5.19 -4.18
N LYS A 99 22.73 5.40 -5.43
CA LYS A 99 23.30 4.35 -6.29
C LYS A 99 24.44 3.59 -5.61
N GLN A 100 25.32 4.30 -4.90
CA GLN A 100 26.46 3.66 -4.22
C GLN A 100 26.02 2.71 -3.10
N ALA A 101 24.90 3.00 -2.44
CA ALA A 101 24.40 2.20 -1.33
C ALA A 101 23.39 1.13 -1.78
N LEU A 102 22.61 1.39 -2.83
CA LEU A 102 21.44 0.58 -3.19
C LEU A 102 21.66 -0.29 -4.43
N ASP A 103 22.52 0.06 -5.37
CA ASP A 103 22.70 -0.71 -6.61
C ASP A 103 23.71 -1.86 -6.43
N ILE A 104 23.70 -2.48 -5.25
CA ILE A 104 24.51 -3.66 -4.91
C ILE A 104 23.74 -4.89 -5.37
N GLU A 105 24.34 -5.72 -6.23
CA GLU A 105 23.79 -7.00 -6.66
C GLU A 105 23.73 -7.98 -5.49
N ILE A 106 22.56 -8.59 -5.28
CA ILE A 106 22.33 -9.57 -4.20
C ILE A 106 22.26 -10.98 -4.80
N GLY A 107 21.54 -11.16 -5.90
CA GLY A 107 21.43 -12.44 -6.56
C GLY A 107 20.38 -12.47 -7.67
N GLU A 108 20.45 -13.50 -8.50
CA GLU A 108 19.55 -13.67 -9.65
C GLU A 108 18.37 -14.58 -9.29
N THR A 109 17.14 -14.15 -9.60
CA THR A 109 15.96 -15.01 -9.40
C THR A 109 15.83 -16.06 -10.51
N LYS A 110 15.61 -17.33 -10.16
CA LYS A 110 15.38 -18.42 -11.15
C LYS A 110 13.93 -18.56 -11.56
N THR A 111 13.01 -17.97 -10.80
CA THR A 111 11.57 -18.03 -11.04
C THR A 111 10.98 -16.63 -10.99
N GLN A 112 9.74 -16.49 -11.46
CA GLN A 112 9.06 -15.22 -11.43
C GLN A 112 8.71 -14.82 -9.98
N LEU A 113 8.99 -13.57 -9.62
CA LEU A 113 8.54 -12.96 -8.37
C LEU A 113 7.45 -11.93 -8.68
N ASP A 114 6.26 -12.09 -8.11
CA ASP A 114 5.11 -11.18 -8.33
C ASP A 114 4.76 -10.42 -7.05
N SER A 115 5.07 -9.13 -7.01
CA SER A 115 4.78 -8.21 -5.90
C SER A 115 3.61 -7.26 -6.17
N ARG A 116 2.80 -7.50 -7.21
CA ARG A 116 1.62 -6.67 -7.50
C ARG A 116 0.68 -6.64 -6.30
N ARG A 117 0.13 -5.45 -6.00
CA ARG A 117 -0.79 -5.22 -4.87
C ARG A 117 -1.86 -6.29 -4.77
N ASN A 118 -2.57 -6.53 -5.86
CA ASN A 118 -3.66 -7.51 -5.89
C ASN A 118 -3.17 -8.93 -5.62
N THR A 119 -1.97 -9.30 -6.09
CA THR A 119 -1.39 -10.61 -5.81
C THR A 119 -1.06 -10.73 -4.31
N VAL A 120 -0.21 -9.86 -3.79
CA VAL A 120 0.31 -9.99 -2.42
C VAL A 120 -0.73 -9.76 -1.32
N ARG A 121 -1.90 -9.21 -1.65
CA ARG A 121 -2.98 -8.94 -0.69
C ARG A 121 -4.21 -9.83 -0.83
N SER A 122 -4.26 -10.73 -1.80
CA SER A 122 -5.40 -11.64 -2.00
C SER A 122 -5.03 -13.12 -2.04
N LYS A 123 -3.78 -13.45 -2.37
CA LYS A 123 -3.34 -14.83 -2.51
C LYS A 123 -1.86 -14.99 -2.18
N GLU A 124 -1.43 -16.23 -2.02
CA GLU A 124 -0.03 -16.59 -1.85
C GLU A 124 0.80 -16.11 -3.06
N ALA A 125 1.93 -15.47 -2.77
CA ALA A 125 2.83 -14.90 -3.77
C ALA A 125 4.25 -15.48 -3.61
N THR A 126 4.92 -15.76 -4.72
CA THR A 126 6.29 -16.30 -4.71
C THR A 126 7.28 -15.37 -4.00
N ILE A 127 7.11 -14.05 -4.12
CA ILE A 127 7.93 -13.08 -3.38
C ILE A 127 7.64 -13.10 -1.88
N GLY A 128 6.37 -13.32 -1.49
CA GLY A 128 5.97 -13.47 -0.09
C GLY A 128 6.62 -14.70 0.54
N ASN A 129 6.66 -15.80 -0.22
CA ASN A 129 7.33 -17.04 0.20
C ASN A 129 8.85 -16.84 0.33
N LEU A 130 9.49 -16.16 -0.63
CA LEU A 130 10.92 -15.83 -0.55
C LEU A 130 11.24 -15.01 0.71
N ILE A 131 10.43 -14.00 1.03
CA ILE A 131 10.61 -13.16 2.22
C ILE A 131 10.43 -14.00 3.49
N ALA A 132 9.40 -14.83 3.55
CA ALA A 132 9.14 -15.70 4.69
C ALA A 132 10.26 -16.73 4.90
N ASP A 133 10.73 -17.38 3.83
CA ASP A 133 11.84 -18.33 3.89
C ASP A 133 13.13 -17.65 4.40
N ALA A 134 13.39 -16.39 4.00
CA ALA A 134 14.52 -15.61 4.51
C ALA A 134 14.35 -15.24 5.99
N MET A 135 13.12 -14.91 6.43
CA MET A 135 12.82 -14.67 7.85
C MET A 135 13.06 -15.92 8.70
N LEU A 136 12.57 -17.09 8.26
CA LEU A 136 12.79 -18.38 8.94
C LEU A 136 14.28 -18.66 9.14
N GLN A 137 15.08 -18.49 8.09
CA GLN A 137 16.53 -18.71 8.15
C GLN A 137 17.25 -17.69 9.06
N GLY A 138 16.77 -16.44 9.09
CA GLY A 138 17.43 -15.36 9.85
C GLY A 138 17.23 -15.44 11.36
N VAL A 139 16.11 -16.00 11.84
CA VAL A 139 15.78 -16.05 13.28
C VAL A 139 15.51 -17.45 13.82
N ASP A 140 15.69 -18.50 13.01
CA ASP A 140 15.50 -19.91 13.37
C ASP A 140 14.10 -20.17 13.96
N ALA A 141 13.06 -19.85 13.18
CA ALA A 141 11.66 -20.00 13.60
C ALA A 141 10.98 -21.19 12.90
N ASP A 142 9.85 -21.64 13.45
CA ASP A 142 9.01 -22.68 12.83
C ASP A 142 8.10 -22.11 11.73
N ILE A 143 7.63 -20.88 11.93
CA ILE A 143 6.65 -20.21 11.06
C ILE A 143 7.08 -18.76 10.82
N ALA A 144 6.95 -18.29 9.59
CA ALA A 144 7.15 -16.89 9.23
C ALA A 144 5.91 -16.34 8.54
N ILE A 145 5.49 -15.15 8.96
CA ILE A 145 4.36 -14.48 8.34
C ILE A 145 4.72 -13.01 8.07
N ALA A 146 4.65 -12.63 6.80
CA ALA A 146 4.81 -11.26 6.36
C ALA A 146 3.46 -10.74 5.85
N ASN A 147 3.08 -9.52 6.16
CA ASN A 147 1.80 -9.00 5.68
C ASN A 147 1.97 -8.47 4.25
N GLY A 148 1.04 -8.78 3.36
CA GLY A 148 1.08 -8.36 1.96
C GLY A 148 1.17 -6.84 1.76
N GLY A 149 0.61 -6.08 2.70
CA GLY A 149 0.69 -4.62 2.73
C GLY A 149 2.11 -4.10 2.91
N GLY A 150 3.00 -4.88 3.52
CA GLY A 150 4.41 -4.59 3.70
C GLY A 150 5.27 -4.75 2.44
N ILE A 151 4.75 -5.43 1.40
CA ILE A 151 5.42 -5.67 0.11
C ILE A 151 4.94 -4.62 -0.91
N ARG A 152 5.86 -3.79 -1.43
CA ARG A 152 5.51 -2.48 -2.00
C ARG A 152 5.92 -2.20 -3.43
N ALA A 153 6.77 -2.99 -4.10
CA ALA A 153 7.29 -2.57 -5.40
C ALA A 153 6.28 -2.72 -6.56
N LYS A 154 5.18 -3.47 -6.36
CA LYS A 154 4.07 -3.61 -7.32
C LYS A 154 4.49 -4.10 -8.70
N LYS A 155 5.50 -4.97 -8.78
CA LYS A 155 6.09 -5.36 -10.05
C LYS A 155 6.23 -6.87 -10.19
N ILE A 156 6.60 -7.28 -11.41
CA ILE A 156 6.95 -8.65 -11.73
C ILE A 156 8.43 -8.66 -12.06
N TYR A 157 9.20 -9.48 -11.35
CA TYR A 157 10.56 -9.82 -11.72
C TYR A 157 10.49 -11.10 -12.56
N ALA A 158 10.96 -11.02 -13.80
CA ALA A 158 11.08 -12.20 -14.64
C ALA A 158 12.19 -13.12 -14.12
N PRO A 159 12.14 -14.44 -14.42
CA PRO A 159 13.29 -15.31 -14.27
C PRO A 159 14.54 -14.71 -14.93
N GLY A 160 15.69 -14.84 -14.29
CA GLY A 160 16.95 -14.25 -14.71
C GLY A 160 17.15 -12.79 -14.29
N THR A 161 16.18 -12.18 -13.58
CA THR A 161 16.35 -10.80 -13.09
C THR A 161 17.37 -10.77 -11.95
N MET A 162 18.41 -9.95 -12.08
CA MET A 162 19.33 -9.62 -11.00
C MET A 162 18.61 -8.73 -9.98
N ILE A 163 18.47 -9.23 -8.76
CA ILE A 163 17.89 -8.50 -7.63
C ILE A 163 19.00 -7.71 -6.95
N THR A 164 18.76 -6.42 -6.77
CA THR A 164 19.68 -5.50 -6.08
C THR A 164 19.16 -5.13 -4.70
N ARG A 165 20.02 -4.52 -3.87
CA ARG A 165 19.58 -3.92 -2.60
C ARG A 165 18.50 -2.84 -2.79
N ARG A 166 18.50 -2.13 -3.92
CA ARG A 166 17.45 -1.17 -4.29
C ARG A 166 16.11 -1.87 -4.45
N ASP A 167 16.09 -3.04 -5.09
CA ASP A 167 14.87 -3.82 -5.25
C ASP A 167 14.32 -4.26 -3.90
N ILE A 168 15.17 -4.77 -3.00
CA ILE A 168 14.77 -5.14 -1.63
C ILE A 168 14.24 -3.93 -0.87
N GLN A 169 14.92 -2.78 -0.92
CA GLN A 169 14.45 -1.55 -0.28
C GLN A 169 13.11 -1.06 -0.86
N THR A 170 12.89 -1.25 -2.16
CA THR A 170 11.64 -0.88 -2.83
C THR A 170 10.50 -1.81 -2.41
N GLU A 171 10.79 -3.10 -2.20
CA GLU A 171 9.80 -4.06 -1.73
C GLU A 171 9.46 -3.89 -0.25
N LEU A 172 10.47 -3.66 0.61
CA LEU A 172 10.34 -3.61 2.07
C LEU A 172 10.80 -2.23 2.61
N PRO A 173 10.11 -1.12 2.29
CA PRO A 173 10.62 0.22 2.52
C PRO A 173 10.53 0.69 3.98
N PHE A 174 9.76 0.00 4.83
CA PHE A 174 9.39 0.49 6.16
C PHE A 174 10.44 0.27 7.25
N GLY A 175 11.51 -0.48 6.95
CA GLY A 175 12.51 -0.82 7.97
C GLY A 175 11.95 -1.67 9.11
N ASN A 176 10.88 -2.42 8.84
CA ASN A 176 10.29 -3.34 9.81
C ASN A 176 11.33 -4.37 10.26
N VAL A 177 11.31 -4.71 11.55
CA VAL A 177 12.16 -5.74 12.12
C VAL A 177 11.40 -7.07 12.22
N VAL A 178 12.13 -8.17 12.12
CA VAL A 178 11.60 -9.50 12.34
C VAL A 178 11.51 -9.76 13.84
N VAL A 179 10.31 -10.04 14.34
CA VAL A 179 10.10 -10.36 15.77
C VAL A 179 9.71 -11.82 15.91
N LYS A 180 10.47 -12.58 16.72
CA LYS A 180 10.22 -14.00 17.03
C LYS A 180 9.44 -14.13 18.34
N LEU A 181 8.29 -14.78 18.30
CA LEU A 181 7.38 -14.99 19.44
C LEU A 181 7.05 -16.47 19.61
N GLY A 182 6.87 -16.92 20.84
CA GLY A 182 6.29 -18.24 21.14
C GLY A 182 4.76 -18.15 21.19
N LEU A 183 4.06 -18.87 20.31
CA LEU A 183 2.60 -18.85 20.22
C LEU A 183 2.02 -20.27 20.24
N LYS A 184 0.82 -20.42 20.79
CA LYS A 184 0.04 -21.65 20.65
C LYS A 184 -0.54 -21.74 19.24
N GLY A 185 -0.69 -22.97 18.72
CA GLY A 185 -1.33 -23.19 17.42
C GLY A 185 -2.71 -22.54 17.28
N SER A 186 -3.51 -22.49 18.36
CA SER A 186 -4.82 -21.82 18.37
C SER A 186 -4.71 -20.30 18.16
N GLN A 187 -3.69 -19.65 18.74
CA GLN A 187 -3.46 -18.21 18.58
C GLN A 187 -3.02 -17.89 17.15
N ILE A 188 -2.22 -18.76 16.55
CA ILE A 188 -1.80 -18.63 15.15
C ILE A 188 -3.03 -18.75 14.23
N TRP A 189 -3.89 -19.74 14.46
CA TRP A 189 -5.09 -19.94 13.67
C TRP A 189 -6.06 -18.75 13.75
N GLU A 190 -6.29 -18.22 14.96
CA GLU A 190 -7.12 -17.04 15.17
C GLU A 190 -6.54 -15.81 14.45
N ALA A 191 -5.23 -15.58 14.56
CA ALA A 191 -4.55 -14.47 13.90
C ALA A 191 -4.65 -14.56 12.37
N LEU A 192 -4.51 -15.75 11.79
CA LEU A 192 -4.70 -15.98 10.35
C LEU A 192 -6.15 -15.69 9.93
N GLY A 193 -7.13 -16.19 10.69
CA GLY A 193 -8.55 -15.94 10.43
C GLY A 193 -8.92 -14.45 10.40
N LYS A 194 -8.41 -13.67 11.35
CA LYS A 194 -8.59 -12.21 11.39
C LYS A 194 -7.97 -11.51 10.18
N ARG A 195 -6.90 -12.06 9.60
CA ARG A 195 -6.18 -11.42 8.48
C ARG A 195 -6.81 -11.67 7.13
N VAL A 196 -7.40 -12.84 6.93
CA VAL A 196 -8.12 -13.15 5.68
C VAL A 196 -9.51 -12.51 5.62
N SER A 197 -10.05 -12.00 6.74
CA SER A 197 -11.43 -11.47 6.76
C SER A 197 -11.66 -10.15 6.01
N GLN A 198 -10.60 -9.54 5.44
CA GLN A 198 -10.72 -8.38 4.54
C GLN A 198 -9.99 -8.57 3.20
N VAL A 199 -9.93 -9.81 2.71
CA VAL A 199 -9.34 -10.11 1.40
C VAL A 199 -10.08 -9.39 0.28
N GLU A 200 -11.41 -9.33 0.34
CA GLU A 200 -12.24 -8.68 -0.67
C GLU A 200 -12.00 -7.16 -0.76
N GLN A 201 -11.59 -6.52 0.34
CA GLN A 201 -11.18 -5.11 0.37
C GLN A 201 -9.73 -4.89 -0.03
N ASN A 202 -8.99 -5.94 -0.45
CA ASN A 202 -7.59 -5.85 -0.84
C ASN A 202 -6.72 -5.19 0.26
N ALA A 203 -7.03 -5.54 1.51
CA ALA A 203 -6.43 -4.98 2.71
C ALA A 203 -4.98 -5.46 2.86
N GLY A 204 -4.11 -4.61 3.42
CA GLY A 204 -2.68 -4.92 3.57
C GLY A 204 -2.34 -6.00 4.60
N ARG A 205 -3.32 -6.56 5.30
CA ARG A 205 -3.10 -7.51 6.40
C ARG A 205 -3.01 -8.98 5.96
N PHE A 206 -3.32 -9.28 4.70
CA PHE A 206 -3.26 -10.64 4.17
C PHE A 206 -1.90 -11.31 4.48
N PRO A 207 -1.90 -12.56 5.00
CA PRO A 207 -0.68 -13.23 5.41
C PRO A 207 0.04 -13.89 4.22
N GLN A 208 1.30 -13.53 4.01
CA GLN A 208 2.24 -14.18 3.08
C GLN A 208 3.17 -15.15 3.84
N GLY A 209 3.71 -16.14 3.13
CA GLY A 209 4.66 -17.11 3.69
C GLY A 209 4.03 -18.36 4.29
N PHE A 210 2.71 -18.40 4.40
CA PHE A 210 1.99 -19.58 4.84
C PHE A 210 1.79 -20.52 3.65
N ARG A 211 2.73 -21.45 3.43
CA ARG A 211 2.59 -22.49 2.40
C ARG A 211 1.35 -23.32 2.71
N ASN A 212 0.50 -23.55 1.71
CA ASN A 212 -0.70 -24.40 1.81
C ASN A 212 -0.42 -25.85 2.31
N GLU A 213 0.84 -26.25 2.42
CA GLU A 213 1.27 -27.55 2.97
C GLU A 213 1.29 -27.58 4.50
N PHE A 214 1.24 -26.43 5.19
CA PHE A 214 0.93 -26.40 6.63
C PHE A 214 -0.57 -26.60 6.84
N GLN A 215 -1.03 -27.83 6.60
CA GLN A 215 -2.18 -28.38 7.31
C GLN A 215 -1.79 -28.49 8.80
N MET A 216 -1.73 -27.35 9.48
CA MET A 216 -1.76 -27.35 10.93
C MET A 216 -3.17 -27.76 11.33
N GLU A 217 -3.43 -29.07 11.42
CA GLU A 217 -4.35 -29.50 12.46
C GLU A 217 -3.75 -29.02 13.79
N PRO A 218 -4.44 -28.14 14.53
CA PRO A 218 -3.90 -27.65 15.79
C PRO A 218 -3.83 -28.83 16.75
N LYS A 219 -2.66 -29.45 16.88
CA LYS A 219 -2.40 -30.32 18.02
C LYS A 219 -2.41 -29.41 19.25
N SER A 220 -3.53 -29.49 19.97
CA SER A 220 -3.74 -28.86 21.27
C SER A 220 -2.47 -28.99 22.12
N GLY A 221 -1.85 -27.86 22.47
CA GLY A 221 -0.69 -27.80 23.37
C GLY A 221 0.67 -27.52 22.74
N SER A 222 0.82 -27.50 21.41
CA SER A 222 2.11 -27.17 20.77
C SER A 222 2.41 -25.67 20.77
N TRP A 223 3.63 -25.32 21.16
CA TRP A 223 4.22 -23.99 21.03
C TRP A 223 5.03 -23.93 19.74
N PHE A 224 4.84 -22.85 18.98
CA PHE A 224 5.60 -22.57 17.77
C PHE A 224 6.31 -21.24 17.94
N THR A 225 7.51 -21.16 17.40
CA THR A 225 8.20 -19.89 17.19
C THR A 225 7.71 -19.29 15.89
N CYS A 226 7.03 -18.16 15.98
CA CYS A 226 6.51 -17.42 14.83
C CYS A 226 7.26 -16.11 14.68
N CYS A 227 7.67 -15.79 13.46
CA CYS A 227 8.32 -14.53 13.16
C CYS A 227 7.47 -13.64 12.25
N PHE A 228 7.41 -12.36 12.61
CA PHE A 228 6.51 -11.39 11.99
C PHE A 228 7.28 -10.20 11.43
N CYS A 229 6.82 -9.66 10.29
CA CYS A 229 7.34 -8.43 9.70
C CYS A 229 6.15 -7.56 9.24
N GLY A 230 6.02 -6.35 9.82
CA GLY A 230 4.91 -5.41 9.62
C GLY A 230 4.12 -5.09 10.90
N ASP A 231 3.03 -4.33 10.79
CA ASP A 231 2.13 -4.07 11.91
C ASP A 231 1.32 -5.34 12.27
N TRP A 232 1.93 -6.18 13.11
CA TRP A 232 1.35 -7.45 13.57
C TRP A 232 0.78 -7.39 14.98
N TRP A 233 1.19 -6.39 15.76
CA TRP A 233 0.94 -6.25 17.19
C TRP A 233 -0.55 -6.01 17.52
N THR A 234 -1.29 -5.30 16.67
CA THR A 234 -2.70 -4.92 16.93
C THR A 234 -3.69 -6.09 16.94
N THR A 235 -3.22 -7.31 16.67
CA THR A 235 -4.08 -8.51 16.59
C THR A 235 -4.06 -9.35 17.88
N PHE A 236 -3.12 -9.07 18.79
CA PHE A 236 -2.88 -9.87 20.01
C PHE A 236 -3.25 -9.14 21.31
N ASP A 237 -3.79 -7.92 21.21
CA ASP A 237 -4.43 -7.18 22.32
C ASP A 237 -5.94 -7.40 22.34
#